data_AF-A0A6L2JLZ1-F1
#
_entry.id   AF-A0A6L2JLZ1-F1
#
_cell.length_a   1.000
_cell.length_b   1.000
_cell.length_c   1.000
_cell.angle_alpha   90.00
_cell.angle_beta   90.00
_cell.angle_gamma   90.00
#
_symmetry.space_group_name_H-M   'P 1'
#
loop_
_entity.id
_entity.type
_entity.pdbx_description
1 polymer ?
#
loop_
_entity_poly.entity_id
_entity_poly.type
_entity_poly.pdbx_seq_one_letter_code
_entity_poly.pdbx_strand_id
1 'polypeptide(L)'
;MPTTRQGSNVSMTMEVVQAMIDQTLLRNNTTDDGSQNSDGGPRRPLQPARVYSYTDIMKCQPLNFKGTEGVVGLSQWVEKMESVFHISGCAVENQVKFANCTLLGAALTWWNGHVRTLGHDAAYAMTWEILKKKLTDKYCPKGEIKKLEIELWNLKVKGNDVGGYTQRFQELALMCTKFISNETVKVDKYISGLPDNIHGNVMDVRPKTLDDAIELANDLMDQKLRTYAERQTENKRKFDNNNQAQQKLLM
;
A
#
# COMPACT_ATOMS: atom_id res chain seq x y z
N MET A 1 -19.74 3.99 43.97
CA MET A 1 -19.87 3.61 42.56
C MET A 1 -19.11 4.61 41.70
N PRO A 2 -18.05 4.22 40.98
CA PRO A 2 -17.48 5.06 39.94
C PRO A 2 -17.96 4.56 38.57
N THR A 3 -18.57 5.45 37.79
CA THR A 3 -19.03 5.18 36.43
C THR A 3 -17.83 5.30 35.48
N THR A 4 -17.37 4.17 34.96
CA THR A 4 -16.30 4.10 33.96
C THR A 4 -16.81 4.65 32.62
N ARG A 5 -16.21 5.75 32.13
CA ARG A 5 -16.49 6.29 30.80
C ARG A 5 -15.72 5.46 29.77
N GLN A 6 -16.44 4.61 29.06
CA GLN A 6 -15.94 3.75 27.99
C GLN A 6 -15.54 4.64 26.80
N GLY A 7 -14.23 4.73 26.52
CA GLY A 7 -13.71 5.37 25.32
C GLY A 7 -13.87 4.42 24.14
N SER A 8 -14.85 4.68 23.29
CA SER A 8 -15.03 3.97 22.03
C SER A 8 -13.92 4.40 21.07
N ASN A 9 -12.90 3.55 20.88
CA ASN A 9 -12.01 3.66 19.73
C ASN A 9 -12.82 3.27 18.48
N VAL A 10 -13.34 4.26 17.78
CA VAL A 10 -13.95 4.06 16.47
C VAL A 10 -12.82 3.82 15.48
N SER A 11 -12.66 2.57 15.04
CA SER A 11 -11.82 2.25 13.88
C SER A 11 -12.37 3.02 12.68
N MET A 12 -11.58 3.98 12.19
CA MET A 12 -11.98 4.91 11.15
C MET A 12 -11.80 4.21 9.79
N THR A 13 -12.88 3.64 9.25
CA THR A 13 -12.84 2.96 7.95
C THR A 13 -12.66 3.99 6.83
N MET A 14 -12.03 3.61 5.72
CA MET A 14 -11.81 4.50 4.57
C MET A 14 -13.11 5.10 4.00
N GLU A 15 -14.22 4.39 4.15
CA GLU A 15 -15.55 4.89 3.77
C GLU A 15 -15.99 6.08 4.63
N VAL A 16 -15.67 6.07 5.92
CA VAL A 16 -15.97 7.18 6.85
C VAL A 16 -15.08 8.38 6.53
N VAL A 17 -13.82 8.15 6.19
CA VAL A 17 -12.91 9.23 5.73
C VAL A 17 -13.42 9.85 4.43
N GLN A 18 -13.86 9.03 3.48
CA GLN A 18 -14.42 9.52 2.22
C GLN A 18 -15.73 10.29 2.43
N ALA A 19 -16.63 9.77 3.27
CA ALA A 19 -17.88 10.45 3.61
C ALA A 19 -17.63 11.80 4.35
N MET A 20 -16.59 11.87 5.18
CA MET A 20 -16.17 13.11 5.84
C MET A 20 -15.63 14.14 4.83
N ILE A 21 -14.89 13.69 3.82
CA ILE A 21 -14.37 14.54 2.74
C ILE A 21 -15.54 15.07 1.88
N ASP A 22 -16.47 14.19 1.51
CA ASP A 22 -17.65 14.54 0.72
C ASP A 22 -18.57 15.51 1.47
N GLN A 23 -18.75 15.30 2.78
CA GLN A 23 -19.53 16.19 3.65
C GLN A 23 -18.85 17.56 3.84
N THR A 24 -17.52 17.60 3.82
CA THR A 24 -16.74 18.86 3.85
C THR A 24 -16.85 19.61 2.52
N LEU A 25 -16.85 18.89 1.40
CA LEU A 25 -17.12 19.44 0.06
C LEU A 25 -18.55 19.97 -0.08
N LEU A 26 -19.56 19.31 0.50
CA LEU A 26 -20.93 19.82 0.55
C LEU A 26 -21.08 21.03 1.47
N ARG A 27 -20.45 21.04 2.65
CA ARG A 27 -20.53 22.16 3.62
C ARG A 27 -19.99 23.47 3.05
N ASN A 28 -18.94 23.41 2.23
CA ASN A 28 -18.39 24.57 1.54
C ASN A 28 -19.34 25.14 0.45
N ASN A 29 -20.38 24.41 0.05
CA ASN A 29 -21.41 24.87 -0.89
C ASN A 29 -22.67 25.44 -0.21
N THR A 30 -22.85 25.22 1.10
CA THR A 30 -24.00 25.72 1.87
C THR A 30 -23.50 26.51 3.06
N THR A 31 -22.99 27.71 2.82
CA THR A 31 -22.96 28.76 3.85
C THR A 31 -23.16 30.10 3.16
N ASP A 32 -24.42 30.41 2.89
CA ASP A 32 -24.88 31.78 2.74
C ASP A 32 -26.30 31.81 3.31
N ASP A 33 -26.43 32.23 4.57
CA ASP A 33 -27.71 32.58 5.16
C ASP A 33 -27.57 34.00 5.74
N GLY A 34 -28.36 34.93 5.21
CA GLY A 34 -28.29 36.33 5.61
C GLY A 34 -28.95 37.35 4.68
N SER A 35 -30.28 37.43 4.77
CA SER A 35 -31.14 38.61 4.54
C SER A 35 -31.66 38.95 3.13
N GLN A 36 -32.99 39.11 3.09
CA GLN A 36 -33.83 39.46 1.96
C GLN A 36 -33.55 40.89 1.49
N ASN A 37 -33.39 41.10 0.17
CA ASN A 37 -34.04 42.18 -0.59
C ASN A 37 -33.84 41.98 -2.10
N SER A 38 -34.85 42.44 -2.84
CA SER A 38 -35.16 42.30 -4.26
C SER A 38 -34.01 42.58 -5.24
N ASP A 39 -33.92 41.78 -6.32
CA ASP A 39 -34.11 42.19 -7.72
C ASP A 39 -33.40 41.22 -8.70
N GLY A 40 -34.00 41.01 -9.87
CA GLY A 40 -33.58 40.00 -10.85
C GLY A 40 -32.18 40.25 -11.43
N GLY A 41 -31.26 39.29 -11.22
CA GLY A 41 -29.91 39.31 -11.78
C GLY A 41 -29.51 37.99 -12.48
N PRO A 42 -28.53 38.01 -13.41
CA PRO A 42 -28.27 36.92 -14.34
C PRO A 42 -27.73 35.68 -13.61
N ARG A 43 -28.23 34.49 -13.99
CA ARG A 43 -27.72 33.19 -13.49
C ARG A 43 -26.19 33.16 -13.54
N ARG A 44 -25.53 32.96 -12.39
CA ARG A 44 -24.07 32.73 -12.33
C ARG A 44 -23.72 31.60 -13.31
N PRO A 45 -22.69 31.75 -14.15
CA PRO A 45 -22.14 30.64 -14.89
C PRO A 45 -21.73 29.55 -13.90
N LEU A 46 -22.18 28.31 -14.11
CA LEU A 46 -21.56 27.15 -13.47
C LEU A 46 -20.05 27.29 -13.71
N GLN A 47 -19.27 27.40 -12.63
CA GLN A 47 -17.82 27.46 -12.76
C GLN A 47 -17.36 26.22 -13.51
N PRO A 48 -16.62 26.35 -14.63
CA PRO A 48 -16.06 25.20 -15.31
C PRO A 48 -15.26 24.37 -14.32
N ALA A 49 -15.40 23.04 -14.36
CA ALA A 49 -14.54 22.14 -13.61
C ALA A 49 -13.09 22.57 -13.82
N ARG A 50 -12.36 22.81 -12.72
CA ARG A 50 -10.99 23.35 -12.77
C ARG A 50 -10.13 22.41 -13.62
N VAL A 51 -9.73 22.88 -14.80
CA VAL A 51 -8.77 22.18 -15.65
C VAL A 51 -7.41 22.28 -14.96
N TYR A 52 -6.91 21.17 -14.42
CA TYR A 52 -5.59 21.16 -13.79
C TYR A 52 -4.50 21.34 -14.83
N SER A 53 -3.59 22.27 -14.55
CA SER A 53 -2.49 22.62 -15.43
C SER A 53 -1.24 21.75 -15.16
N TYR A 54 -0.28 21.76 -16.09
CA TYR A 54 1.04 21.14 -15.88
C TYR A 54 1.69 21.55 -14.56
N THR A 55 1.56 22.82 -14.18
CA THR A 55 2.14 23.35 -12.95
C THR A 55 1.45 22.82 -11.70
N ASP A 56 0.15 22.50 -11.77
CA ASP A 56 -0.56 21.90 -10.65
C ASP A 56 -0.17 20.43 -10.45
N ILE A 57 0.09 19.71 -11.53
CA ILE A 57 0.59 18.32 -11.49
C ILE A 57 2.03 18.27 -10.93
N MET A 58 2.89 19.20 -11.33
CA MET A 58 4.28 19.23 -10.82
C MET A 58 4.37 19.61 -9.34
N LYS A 59 3.38 20.32 -8.79
CA LYS A 59 3.28 20.55 -7.34
C LYS A 59 3.07 19.26 -6.55
N CYS A 60 2.51 18.21 -7.17
CA CYS A 60 2.35 16.90 -6.54
C CYS A 60 3.67 16.11 -6.43
N GLN A 61 4.79 16.67 -6.95
CA GLN A 61 6.11 16.04 -6.98
C GLN A 61 6.04 14.60 -7.48
N PRO A 62 5.70 14.40 -8.76
CA PRO A 62 5.53 13.06 -9.29
C PRO A 62 6.86 12.29 -9.17
N LEU A 63 6.74 11.00 -8.88
CA LEU A 63 7.88 10.11 -8.84
C LEU A 63 8.51 10.04 -10.23
N ASN A 64 9.83 10.05 -10.31
CA ASN A 64 10.54 9.88 -11.57
C ASN A 64 10.90 8.40 -11.80
N PHE A 65 11.01 8.00 -13.07
CA PHE A 65 11.44 6.65 -13.44
C PHE A 65 12.62 6.69 -14.40
N LYS A 66 13.76 6.10 -14.01
CA LYS A 66 14.98 6.08 -14.83
C LYS A 66 15.07 4.85 -15.74
N GLY A 67 14.32 3.80 -15.45
CA GLY A 67 14.36 2.53 -16.16
C GLY A 67 15.37 1.53 -15.60
N THR A 68 15.99 1.82 -14.46
CA THR A 68 16.97 0.96 -13.77
C THR A 68 16.44 0.37 -12.47
N GLU A 69 15.28 0.83 -12.01
CA GLU A 69 14.64 0.46 -10.76
C GLU A 69 13.91 -0.90 -10.84
N GLY A 70 13.95 -1.55 -12.01
CA GLY A 70 13.33 -2.85 -12.26
C GLY A 70 11.80 -2.82 -12.22
N VAL A 71 11.21 -4.02 -12.16
CA VAL A 71 9.75 -4.19 -12.08
C VAL A 71 9.17 -3.36 -10.93
N VAL A 72 9.79 -3.42 -9.74
CA VAL A 72 9.31 -2.76 -8.51
C VAL A 72 9.20 -1.26 -8.69
N GLY A 73 10.26 -0.62 -9.20
CA GLY A 73 10.23 0.81 -9.44
C GLY A 73 9.24 1.22 -10.53
N LEU A 74 9.03 0.40 -11.57
CA LEU A 74 8.03 0.69 -12.59
C LEU A 74 6.60 0.66 -11.99
N SER A 75 6.27 -0.37 -11.21
CA SER A 75 4.94 -0.48 -10.58
C SER A 75 4.65 0.70 -9.66
N GLN A 76 5.59 1.06 -8.78
CA GLN A 76 5.46 2.20 -7.89
C GLN A 76 5.30 3.52 -8.65
N TRP A 77 6.04 3.69 -9.75
CA TRP A 77 5.90 4.87 -10.61
C TRP A 77 4.53 4.95 -11.27
N VAL A 78 4.02 3.83 -11.81
CA VAL A 78 2.68 3.75 -12.41
C VAL A 78 1.59 4.12 -11.39
N GLU A 79 1.60 3.50 -10.21
CA GLU A 79 0.61 3.73 -9.15
C GLU A 79 0.62 5.17 -8.65
N LYS A 80 1.82 5.73 -8.46
CA LYS A 80 1.98 7.13 -8.07
C LYS A 80 1.44 8.06 -9.15
N MET A 81 1.71 7.76 -10.41
CA MET A 81 1.23 8.56 -11.54
C MET A 81 -0.29 8.52 -11.66
N GLU A 82 -0.90 7.35 -11.48
CA GLU A 82 -2.37 7.19 -11.47
C GLU A 82 -3.02 7.96 -10.32
N SER A 83 -2.39 7.94 -9.14
CA SER A 83 -2.84 8.74 -8.00
C SER A 83 -2.77 10.24 -8.31
N VAL A 84 -1.70 10.70 -8.97
CA VAL A 84 -1.56 12.10 -9.40
C VAL A 84 -2.65 12.46 -10.41
N PHE A 85 -2.90 11.61 -11.41
CA PHE A 85 -3.97 11.85 -12.39
C PHE A 85 -5.35 11.93 -11.74
N HIS A 86 -5.62 11.07 -10.75
CA HIS A 86 -6.88 11.05 -10.03
C HIS A 86 -7.07 12.33 -9.21
N ILE A 87 -6.10 12.66 -8.34
CA ILE A 87 -6.15 13.84 -7.46
C ILE A 87 -6.21 15.14 -8.28
N SER A 88 -5.45 15.20 -9.38
CA SER A 88 -5.43 16.37 -10.24
C SER A 88 -6.56 16.39 -11.26
N GLY A 89 -7.49 15.43 -11.30
CA GLY A 89 -8.50 15.35 -12.37
C GLY A 89 -7.91 15.46 -13.78
N CYS A 90 -6.75 14.84 -14.03
CA CYS A 90 -6.02 14.97 -15.28
C CYS A 90 -6.84 14.38 -16.44
N ALA A 91 -7.10 15.21 -17.46
CA ALA A 91 -7.76 14.76 -18.67
C ALA A 91 -6.96 13.64 -19.36
N VAL A 92 -7.68 12.63 -19.88
CA VAL A 92 -7.09 11.38 -20.41
C VAL A 92 -6.09 11.66 -21.53
N GLU A 93 -6.40 12.62 -22.40
CA GLU A 93 -5.57 13.07 -23.52
C GLU A 93 -4.23 13.71 -23.12
N ASN A 94 -4.07 14.07 -21.84
CA ASN A 94 -2.85 14.68 -21.34
C ASN A 94 -2.03 13.74 -20.43
N GLN A 95 -2.59 12.61 -19.98
CA GLN A 95 -1.93 11.67 -19.08
C GLN A 95 -0.57 11.21 -19.63
N VAL A 96 -0.51 10.77 -20.89
CA VAL A 96 0.73 10.33 -21.53
C VAL A 96 1.73 11.48 -21.66
N LYS A 97 1.27 12.70 -21.95
CA LYS A 97 2.16 13.88 -22.01
C LYS A 97 2.82 14.12 -20.66
N PHE A 98 2.04 14.13 -19.59
CA PHE A 98 2.53 14.35 -18.23
C PHE A 98 3.44 13.24 -17.72
N ALA A 99 3.05 11.97 -17.90
CA ALA A 99 3.85 10.84 -17.45
C ALA A 99 5.25 10.88 -18.07
N ASN A 100 5.34 11.16 -19.36
CA ASN A 100 6.63 11.19 -20.06
C ASN A 100 7.56 12.31 -19.58
N CYS A 101 7.05 13.39 -18.99
CA CYS A 101 7.87 14.44 -18.38
C CYS A 101 8.64 13.95 -17.13
N THR A 102 8.26 12.79 -16.57
CA THR A 102 8.87 12.21 -15.37
C THR A 102 9.79 11.03 -15.68
N LEU A 103 9.90 10.67 -16.96
CA LEU A 103 10.87 9.70 -17.42
C LEU A 103 12.25 10.34 -17.48
N LEU A 104 13.25 9.61 -16.98
CA LEU A 104 14.65 10.01 -16.96
C LEU A 104 15.53 8.89 -17.54
N GLY A 105 16.80 9.20 -17.78
CA GLY A 105 17.83 8.19 -18.10
C GLY A 105 17.45 7.25 -19.25
N ALA A 106 17.50 5.94 -18.97
CA ALA A 106 17.22 4.91 -19.97
C ALA A 106 15.76 4.91 -20.41
N ALA A 107 14.82 5.20 -19.51
CA ALA A 107 13.39 5.31 -19.82
C ALA A 107 13.08 6.46 -20.77
N LEU A 108 13.67 7.63 -20.53
CA LEU A 108 13.53 8.78 -21.43
C LEU A 108 14.13 8.50 -22.81
N THR A 109 15.31 7.88 -22.84
CA THR A 109 15.98 7.51 -24.10
C THR A 109 15.12 6.55 -24.92
N TRP A 110 14.52 5.55 -24.27
CA TRP A 110 13.60 4.62 -24.91
C TRP A 110 12.35 5.33 -25.44
N TRP A 111 11.72 6.19 -24.65
CA TRP A 111 10.54 6.95 -25.08
C TRP A 111 10.83 7.82 -26.32
N ASN A 112 11.96 8.53 -26.32
CA ASN A 112 12.37 9.35 -27.48
C ASN A 112 12.58 8.50 -28.74
N GLY A 113 13.13 7.29 -28.61
CA GLY A 113 13.22 6.33 -29.72
C GLY A 113 11.83 5.87 -30.20
N HIS A 114 10.90 5.68 -29.27
CA HIS A 114 9.52 5.30 -29.61
C HIS A 114 8.79 6.41 -30.38
N VAL A 115 8.92 7.66 -29.94
CA VAL A 115 8.38 8.85 -30.62
C VAL A 115 8.95 8.98 -32.03
N ARG A 116 10.27 8.75 -32.21
CA ARG A 116 10.89 8.76 -33.54
C ARG A 116 10.33 7.68 -34.47
N THR A 117 9.96 6.53 -33.91
CA THR A 117 9.47 5.38 -34.69
C THR A 117 8.01 5.54 -35.09
N LEU A 118 7.16 6.00 -34.17
CA LEU A 118 5.72 6.15 -34.43
C LEU A 118 5.34 7.51 -35.03
N GLY A 119 6.18 8.52 -34.87
CA GLY A 119 5.83 9.92 -35.11
C GLY A 119 5.24 10.59 -33.87
N HIS A 120 5.39 11.91 -33.78
CA HIS A 120 5.00 12.70 -32.60
C HIS A 120 3.50 12.57 -32.30
N ASP A 121 2.65 12.82 -33.29
CA ASP A 121 1.19 12.82 -33.10
C ASP A 121 0.67 11.45 -32.67
N ALA A 122 1.11 10.38 -33.35
CA ALA A 122 0.70 9.02 -33.00
C ALA A 122 1.22 8.59 -31.62
N ALA A 123 2.44 8.98 -31.25
CA ALA A 123 3.00 8.65 -29.94
C ALA A 123 2.24 9.35 -28.80
N TYR A 124 1.88 10.62 -28.95
CA TYR A 124 1.15 11.36 -27.91
C TYR A 124 -0.38 11.16 -27.94
N ALA A 125 -0.93 10.59 -29.02
CA ALA A 125 -2.33 10.18 -29.09
C ALA A 125 -2.62 8.83 -28.40
N MET A 126 -1.59 8.09 -27.97
CA MET A 126 -1.81 6.82 -27.28
C MET A 126 -2.45 7.02 -25.91
N THR A 127 -3.22 6.02 -25.46
CA THR A 127 -3.80 6.04 -24.11
C THR A 127 -2.75 5.68 -23.06
N TRP A 128 -3.03 6.06 -21.81
CA TRP A 128 -2.23 5.66 -20.65
C TRP A 128 -2.06 4.14 -20.54
N GLU A 129 -3.13 3.38 -20.80
CA GLU A 129 -3.09 1.91 -20.80
C GLU A 129 -2.12 1.32 -21.84
N ILE A 130 -2.08 1.91 -23.04
CA ILE A 130 -1.13 1.49 -24.08
C ILE A 130 0.30 1.78 -23.63
N LEU A 131 0.55 2.95 -23.03
CA LEU A 131 1.87 3.30 -22.51
C LEU A 131 2.31 2.35 -21.39
N LYS A 132 1.45 2.09 -20.39
CA LYS A 132 1.73 1.12 -19.31
C LYS A 132 2.11 -0.25 -19.85
N LYS A 133 1.36 -0.75 -20.84
CA LYS A 133 1.66 -2.03 -21.49
C LYS A 133 3.05 -2.02 -22.14
N LYS A 134 3.38 -0.98 -22.92
CA LYS A 134 4.69 -0.86 -23.57
C LYS A 134 5.84 -0.77 -22.58
N LEU A 135 5.67 0.00 -21.49
CA LEU A 135 6.66 0.09 -20.42
C LEU A 135 6.85 -1.25 -19.71
N THR A 136 5.75 -1.96 -19.43
CA THR A 136 5.78 -3.30 -18.84
C THR A 136 6.52 -4.28 -19.76
N ASP A 137 6.20 -4.29 -21.06
CA ASP A 137 6.88 -5.16 -22.02
C ASP A 137 8.40 -4.88 -22.11
N LYS A 138 8.80 -3.61 -21.92
CA LYS A 138 10.20 -3.18 -22.01
C LYS A 138 10.99 -3.40 -20.71
N TYR A 139 10.40 -3.11 -19.56
CA TYR A 139 11.08 -3.00 -18.26
C TYR A 139 10.68 -4.09 -17.27
N CYS A 140 9.72 -4.96 -17.61
CA CYS A 140 9.36 -6.14 -16.83
C CYS A 140 9.68 -7.42 -17.62
N PRO A 141 10.97 -7.72 -17.86
CA PRO A 141 11.34 -8.93 -18.60
C PRO A 141 10.83 -10.18 -17.86
N LYS A 142 10.36 -11.17 -18.61
CA LYS A 142 9.78 -12.41 -18.05
C LYS A 142 10.70 -13.09 -17.02
N GLY A 143 12.01 -13.00 -17.20
CA GLY A 143 12.99 -13.55 -16.26
C GLY A 143 12.98 -12.88 -14.89
N GLU A 144 12.74 -11.57 -14.81
CA GLU A 144 12.62 -10.85 -13.53
C GLU A 144 11.29 -11.14 -12.85
N ILE A 145 10.20 -11.17 -13.61
CA ILE A 145 8.89 -11.59 -13.08
C ILE A 145 9.00 -12.99 -12.48
N LYS A 146 9.67 -13.92 -13.18
CA LYS A 146 9.90 -15.28 -12.67
C LYS A 146 10.75 -15.30 -11.39
N LYS A 147 11.74 -14.40 -11.25
CA LYS A 147 12.51 -14.29 -10.00
C LYS A 147 11.62 -13.82 -8.84
N LEU A 148 10.78 -12.81 -9.06
CA LEU A 148 9.84 -12.33 -8.05
C LEU A 148 8.79 -13.39 -7.69
N GLU A 149 8.31 -14.15 -8.67
CA GLU A 149 7.44 -15.29 -8.46
C GLU A 149 8.11 -16.37 -7.60
N ILE A 150 9.35 -16.76 -7.93
CA ILE A 150 10.13 -17.72 -7.13
C ILE A 150 10.34 -17.20 -5.70
N GLU A 151 10.66 -15.91 -5.56
CA GLU A 151 10.82 -15.28 -4.24
C GLU A 151 9.52 -15.36 -3.43
N LEU A 152 8.40 -15.00 -4.04
CA LEU A 152 7.08 -15.03 -3.41
C LEU A 152 6.74 -16.43 -2.90
N TRP A 153 6.86 -17.46 -3.74
CA TRP A 153 6.55 -18.84 -3.35
C TRP A 153 7.47 -19.37 -2.25
N ASN A 154 8.73 -18.93 -2.22
CA ASN A 154 9.72 -19.32 -1.21
C ASN A 154 9.77 -18.38 0.01
N LEU A 155 8.95 -17.32 0.04
CA LEU A 155 8.96 -16.35 1.13
C LEU A 155 8.50 -17.02 2.43
N LYS A 156 9.30 -16.82 3.49
CA LYS A 156 9.05 -17.33 4.84
C LYS A 156 9.44 -16.27 5.88
N VAL A 157 8.79 -16.31 7.04
CA VAL A 157 9.18 -15.51 8.22
C VAL A 157 10.61 -15.86 8.62
N LYS A 158 11.44 -14.85 8.87
CA LYS A 158 12.81 -15.01 9.37
C LYS A 158 12.85 -14.76 10.87
N GLY A 159 13.17 -15.79 11.65
CA GLY A 159 13.12 -15.70 13.12
C GLY A 159 11.70 -15.40 13.58
N ASN A 160 11.52 -14.27 14.26
CA ASN A 160 10.22 -13.79 14.76
C ASN A 160 9.72 -12.54 14.02
N ASP A 161 10.35 -12.17 12.90
CA ASP A 161 10.04 -10.93 12.17
C ASP A 161 8.83 -11.12 11.23
N VAL A 162 7.64 -11.15 11.84
CA VAL A 162 6.37 -11.19 11.10
C VAL A 162 6.16 -9.88 10.35
N GLY A 163 6.53 -8.74 10.93
CA GLY A 163 6.38 -7.43 10.29
C GLY A 163 7.15 -7.31 8.97
N GLY A 164 8.43 -7.67 8.95
CA GLY A 164 9.24 -7.68 7.74
C GLY A 164 8.77 -8.69 6.71
N TYR A 165 8.28 -9.86 7.14
CA TYR A 165 7.65 -10.84 6.26
C TYR A 165 6.39 -10.27 5.60
N THR A 166 5.48 -9.66 6.37
CA THR A 166 4.24 -9.06 5.88
C THR A 166 4.49 -7.98 4.85
N GLN A 167 5.40 -7.05 5.16
CA GLN A 167 5.75 -5.98 4.24
C GLN A 167 6.23 -6.57 2.90
N ARG A 168 7.16 -7.53 2.95
CA ARG A 168 7.71 -8.13 1.73
C ARG A 168 6.66 -8.94 0.96
N PHE A 169 5.76 -9.62 1.67
CA PHE A 169 4.67 -10.37 1.06
C PHE A 169 3.73 -9.44 0.28
N GLN A 170 3.30 -8.34 0.90
CA GLN A 170 2.39 -7.37 0.27
C GLN A 170 3.04 -6.72 -0.97
N GLU A 171 4.32 -6.37 -0.88
CA GLU A 171 5.10 -5.91 -2.05
C GLU A 171 5.05 -6.96 -3.17
N LEU A 172 5.44 -8.21 -2.89
CA LEU A 172 5.48 -9.26 -3.92
C LEU A 172 4.09 -9.60 -4.49
N ALA A 173 3.04 -9.57 -3.67
CA ALA A 173 1.66 -9.82 -4.09
C ALA A 173 1.16 -8.75 -5.08
N LEU A 174 1.52 -7.50 -4.86
CA LEU A 174 1.23 -6.38 -5.78
C LEU A 174 1.97 -6.55 -7.10
N MET A 175 3.23 -6.98 -7.05
CA MET A 175 4.06 -7.20 -8.24
C MET A 175 3.61 -8.41 -9.06
N CYS A 176 3.06 -9.43 -8.38
CA CYS A 176 2.66 -10.71 -8.95
C CYS A 176 1.14 -10.86 -8.97
N THR A 177 0.39 -9.77 -9.24
CA THR A 177 -1.09 -9.76 -9.22
C THR A 177 -1.74 -10.87 -10.03
N LYS A 178 -1.10 -11.35 -11.10
CA LYS A 178 -1.60 -12.48 -11.91
C LYS A 178 -1.55 -13.83 -11.18
N PHE A 179 -0.66 -14.00 -10.22
CA PHE A 179 -0.43 -15.26 -9.51
C PHE A 179 -1.19 -15.34 -8.19
N ILE A 180 -1.43 -14.19 -7.54
CA ILE A 180 -2.16 -14.10 -6.28
C ILE A 180 -3.33 -13.10 -6.41
N SER A 181 -4.21 -13.38 -7.37
CA SER A 181 -5.27 -12.46 -7.81
C SER A 181 -6.51 -12.45 -6.93
N ASN A 182 -6.78 -13.53 -6.19
CA ASN A 182 -7.93 -13.64 -5.29
C ASN A 182 -7.50 -13.74 -3.82
N GLU A 183 -8.41 -13.35 -2.93
CA GLU A 183 -8.15 -13.24 -1.50
C GLU A 183 -7.77 -14.58 -0.85
N THR A 184 -8.43 -15.67 -1.24
CA THR A 184 -8.14 -17.01 -0.71
C THR A 184 -6.70 -17.44 -1.02
N VAL A 185 -6.24 -17.25 -2.27
CA VAL A 185 -4.86 -17.58 -2.65
C VAL A 185 -3.85 -16.68 -1.92
N LYS A 186 -4.19 -15.40 -1.66
CA LYS A 186 -3.35 -14.51 -0.82
C LYS A 186 -3.21 -15.06 0.58
N VAL A 187 -4.32 -15.39 1.22
CA VAL A 187 -4.36 -15.92 2.58
C VAL A 187 -3.58 -17.23 2.67
N ASP A 188 -3.90 -18.22 1.83
CA ASP A 188 -3.23 -19.52 1.84
C ASP A 188 -1.72 -19.37 1.65
N LYS A 189 -1.31 -18.51 0.71
CA LYS A 189 0.11 -18.30 0.45
C LYS A 189 0.79 -17.55 1.60
N TYR A 190 0.12 -16.58 2.23
CA TYR A 190 0.64 -15.90 3.40
C TYR A 190 0.83 -16.87 4.58
N ILE A 191 -0.16 -17.73 4.85
CA ILE A 191 -0.10 -18.73 5.93
C ILE A 191 1.05 -19.72 5.69
N SER A 192 1.27 -20.16 4.45
CA SER A 192 2.35 -21.12 4.12
C SER A 192 3.77 -20.64 4.46
N GLY A 193 3.97 -19.33 4.62
CA GLY A 193 5.27 -18.75 4.98
C GLY A 193 5.46 -18.60 6.49
N LEU A 194 4.45 -18.88 7.31
CA LEU A 194 4.50 -18.76 8.77
C LEU A 194 5.31 -19.90 9.40
N PRO A 195 5.96 -19.64 10.55
CA PRO A 195 6.73 -20.65 11.26
C PRO A 195 5.82 -21.67 11.97
N ASP A 196 6.30 -22.91 12.12
CA ASP A 196 5.54 -24.05 12.66
C ASP A 196 4.94 -23.79 14.05
N ASN A 197 5.58 -22.92 14.84
CA ASN A 197 5.15 -22.58 16.20
C ASN A 197 3.83 -21.77 16.26
N ILE A 198 3.41 -21.14 15.16
CA ILE A 198 2.13 -20.41 15.03
C ILE A 198 1.27 -20.92 13.86
N HIS A 199 1.87 -21.58 12.86
CA HIS A 199 1.19 -22.02 11.64
C HIS A 199 -0.08 -22.84 11.93
N GLY A 200 0.00 -23.84 12.81
CA GLY A 200 -1.14 -24.67 13.18
C GLY A 200 -2.30 -23.86 13.77
N ASN A 201 -1.99 -22.92 14.67
CA ASN A 201 -2.99 -22.06 15.30
C ASN A 201 -3.69 -21.14 14.29
N VAL A 202 -2.95 -20.60 13.32
CA VAL A 202 -3.53 -19.78 12.25
C VAL A 202 -4.44 -20.60 11.34
N MET A 203 -3.99 -21.81 10.97
CA MET A 203 -4.78 -22.74 10.15
C MET A 203 -6.10 -23.15 10.81
N ASP A 204 -6.11 -23.29 12.14
CA ASP A 204 -7.32 -23.65 12.89
C ASP A 204 -8.38 -22.53 12.86
N VAL A 205 -7.95 -21.27 12.92
CA VAL A 205 -8.85 -20.10 12.90
C VAL A 205 -9.44 -19.86 11.51
N ARG A 206 -8.71 -20.22 10.43
CA ARG A 206 -9.13 -20.04 9.03
C ARG A 206 -9.50 -18.58 8.70
N PRO A 207 -8.52 -17.66 8.73
CA PRO A 207 -8.75 -16.26 8.36
C PRO A 207 -9.34 -16.16 6.94
N LYS A 208 -10.22 -15.19 6.71
CA LYS A 208 -10.89 -14.99 5.41
C LYS A 208 -10.21 -13.93 4.57
N THR A 209 -9.57 -12.98 5.22
CA THR A 209 -8.84 -11.89 4.59
C THR A 209 -7.36 -11.95 4.93
N LEU A 210 -6.54 -11.33 4.09
CA LEU A 210 -5.12 -11.20 4.36
C LEU A 210 -4.87 -10.42 5.66
N ASP A 211 -5.68 -9.40 5.94
CA ASP A 211 -5.56 -8.60 7.15
C ASP A 211 -5.84 -9.44 8.41
N ASP A 212 -6.89 -10.28 8.41
CA ASP A 212 -7.17 -11.21 9.51
C ASP A 212 -5.96 -12.15 9.76
N ALA A 213 -5.34 -12.64 8.69
CA ALA A 213 -4.18 -13.54 8.79
C ALA A 213 -2.94 -12.81 9.33
N ILE A 214 -2.73 -11.55 8.95
CA ILE A 214 -1.64 -10.70 9.45
C ILE A 214 -1.83 -10.41 10.93
N GLU A 215 -3.03 -9.97 11.35
CA GLU A 215 -3.33 -9.67 12.75
C GLU A 215 -3.10 -10.90 13.62
N LEU A 216 -3.67 -12.05 13.24
CA LEU A 216 -3.54 -13.29 13.99
C LEU A 216 -2.09 -13.77 14.09
N ALA A 217 -1.30 -13.65 13.01
CA ALA A 217 0.11 -14.03 13.03
C ALA A 217 0.93 -13.16 14.00
N ASN A 218 0.68 -11.84 14.02
CA ASN A 218 1.34 -10.93 14.96
C ASN A 218 0.96 -11.25 16.41
N ASP A 219 -0.33 -11.41 16.71
CA ASP A 219 -0.84 -11.71 18.05
C ASP A 219 -0.24 -13.01 18.61
N LEU A 220 -0.22 -14.06 17.79
CA LEU A 220 0.35 -15.35 18.18
C LEU A 220 1.87 -15.25 18.39
N MET A 221 2.59 -14.51 17.53
CA MET A 221 4.04 -14.34 17.67
C MET A 221 4.37 -13.59 18.98
N ASP A 222 3.64 -12.51 19.25
CA ASP A 222 3.74 -11.73 20.47
C ASP A 222 3.41 -12.55 21.72
N GLN A 223 2.36 -13.38 21.65
CA GLN A 223 2.00 -14.28 22.74
C GLN A 223 3.13 -15.27 23.04
N LYS A 224 3.74 -15.88 22.02
CA LYS A 224 4.86 -16.81 22.21
C LYS A 224 6.08 -16.11 22.81
N LEU A 225 6.39 -14.89 22.38
CA LEU A 225 7.48 -14.09 22.94
C LEU A 225 7.26 -13.78 24.42
N ARG A 226 6.04 -13.37 24.80
CA ARG A 226 5.65 -13.14 26.20
C ARG A 226 5.81 -14.41 27.04
N THR A 227 5.26 -15.54 26.58
CA THR A 227 5.36 -16.82 27.30
C THR A 227 6.82 -17.28 27.46
N TYR A 228 7.67 -17.06 26.45
CA TYR A 228 9.09 -17.40 26.56
C TYR A 228 9.80 -16.55 27.63
N ALA A 229 9.56 -15.24 27.64
CA ALA A 229 10.15 -14.32 28.63
C ALA A 229 9.72 -14.65 30.07
N GLU A 230 8.44 -15.00 30.27
CA GLU A 230 7.91 -15.44 31.57
C GLU A 230 8.61 -16.71 32.06
N ARG A 231 8.78 -17.72 31.19
CA ARG A 231 9.48 -18.97 31.53
C ARG A 231 10.94 -18.73 31.91
N GLN A 232 11.63 -17.83 31.21
CA GLN A 232 13.02 -17.47 31.54
C GLN A 232 13.13 -16.79 32.91
N THR A 233 12.18 -15.91 33.21
CA THR A 233 12.12 -15.22 34.51
C THR A 233 11.87 -16.20 35.65
N GLU A 234 10.94 -17.14 35.44
CA GLU A 234 10.60 -18.17 36.43
C GLU A 234 11.75 -19.15 36.67
N ASN A 235 12.42 -19.58 35.60
CA ASN A 235 13.60 -20.46 35.72
C ASN A 235 14.75 -19.78 36.47
N LYS A 236 14.97 -18.48 36.24
CA LYS A 236 15.98 -17.70 36.98
C LYS A 236 15.65 -17.62 38.47
N ARG A 237 14.40 -17.30 38.84
CA ARG A 237 13.95 -17.29 40.25
C ARG A 237 14.16 -18.62 40.94
N LYS A 238 13.87 -19.74 40.25
CA LYS A 238 14.09 -21.09 40.79
C LYS A 238 15.56 -21.40 41.01
N PHE A 239 16.44 -20.99 40.09
CA PHE A 239 17.88 -21.18 40.23
C PHE A 239 18.46 -20.38 41.42
N ASP A 240 18.07 -19.10 41.55
CA ASP A 240 18.52 -18.24 42.65
C ASP A 240 18.06 -18.76 44.02
N ASN A 241 16.80 -19.23 44.11
CA ASN A 241 16.26 -19.83 45.33
C ASN A 241 17.02 -21.12 45.73
N ASN A 242 17.36 -21.97 44.75
CA ASN A 242 18.04 -23.23 45.02
C ASN A 242 19.48 -23.01 45.50
N ASN A 243 20.17 -21.99 44.95
CA ASN A 243 21.52 -21.62 45.35
C ASN A 243 21.57 -21.02 46.77
N GLN A 244 20.60 -20.15 47.11
CA GLN A 244 20.45 -19.65 48.49
C GLN A 244 20.16 -20.76 49.49
N ALA A 245 19.32 -21.74 49.13
CA ALA A 245 19.03 -22.88 50.00
C ALA A 245 20.28 -23.73 50.27
N GLN A 246 21.13 -23.95 49.26
CA GLN A 246 22.39 -24.70 49.41
C GLN A 246 23.42 -23.96 50.28
N GLN A 247 23.57 -22.63 50.13
CA GLN A 247 24.49 -21.85 50.97
C GLN A 247 24.09 -21.84 52.44
N LYS A 248 22.80 -21.85 52.76
CA LYS A 248 22.30 -21.92 54.15
C LYS A 248 22.49 -23.29 54.79
N LEU A 249 22.67 -24.36 54.01
CA LEU A 249 22.90 -25.71 54.53
C LEU A 249 24.38 -25.99 54.85
N LEU A 250 25.29 -25.12 54.39
CA LEU A 250 26.74 -25.23 54.53
C LEU A 250 27.32 -24.31 55.62
N MET A 251 26.48 -23.54 56.32
CA MET A 251 26.81 -22.78 57.53
C MET A 251 26.19 -23.44 58.75
#